data_AF-A0A1I1K5S6-F1
#
_entry.id   AF-A0A1I1K5S6-F1
#
_cell.length_a   1.000
_cell.length_b   1.000
_cell.length_c   1.000
_cell.angle_alpha   90.00
_cell.angle_beta   90.00
_cell.angle_gamma   90.00
#
_symmetry.space_group_name_H-M   'P 1'
#
loop_
_entity.id
_entity.type
_entity.pdbx_description
1 polymer ?
#
loop_
_entity_poly.entity_id
_entity_poly.type
_entity_poly.pdbx_seq_one_letter_code
_entity_poly.pdbx_strand_id
1 'polypeptide(L)'
;MATSDRSRDSGGGARRALGWFESRKNLTGSACALAGVGLALAGVTGPWWPAVVAALYAAGALLAPPERPGPPRFTPPGEVLAALRTDLTVLRGYLAGLELPAAATARLGELDGLLDGLTGAAETAEDARVLHALGSAIRQDIPEAVDGYLRTRWWSRLAPGTRSPEEELRRQLDALHAELTGLAGSVREDLELRQQSHTHYLRLRHPDGPDGPDSPENGRDGTGDPRRRLS
;
A
#
# COMPACT_ATOMS: atom_id res chain seq x y z
N MET A 1 -33.78 -30.94 17.29
CA MET A 1 -32.59 -31.78 17.01
C MET A 1 -31.40 -30.84 17.02
N ALA A 2 -30.69 -30.82 18.16
CA ALA A 2 -29.63 -29.86 18.47
C ALA A 2 -28.27 -30.53 18.28
N THR A 3 -27.41 -29.97 17.45
CA THR A 3 -26.00 -30.33 17.35
C THR A 3 -25.18 -29.26 18.04
N SER A 4 -24.84 -29.52 19.29
CA SER A 4 -23.86 -28.74 20.05
C SER A 4 -22.46 -29.03 19.54
N ASP A 5 -21.87 -28.09 18.81
CA ASP A 5 -20.44 -28.08 18.51
C ASP A 5 -19.69 -27.55 19.73
N ARG A 6 -18.82 -28.39 20.30
CA ARG A 6 -17.96 -28.06 21.45
C ARG A 6 -16.52 -28.25 20.97
N SER A 7 -16.06 -27.34 20.13
CA SER A 7 -14.65 -27.26 19.74
C SER A 7 -13.84 -26.60 20.86
N ARG A 8 -12.83 -27.36 21.31
CA ARG A 8 -11.95 -27.10 22.44
C ARG A 8 -11.07 -25.87 22.20
N ASP A 9 -11.22 -24.85 23.04
CA ASP A 9 -10.28 -23.73 23.24
C ASP A 9 -8.96 -24.19 23.89
N SER A 10 -8.17 -25.01 23.20
CA SER A 10 -6.86 -25.49 23.72
C SER A 10 -5.66 -24.71 23.17
N GLY A 11 -5.86 -23.75 22.26
CA GLY A 11 -4.77 -23.01 21.60
C GLY A 11 -4.35 -21.68 22.26
N GLY A 12 -5.17 -21.10 23.14
CA GLY A 12 -4.94 -19.76 23.68
C GLY A 12 -3.99 -19.67 24.88
N GLY A 13 -3.83 -20.77 25.63
CA GLY A 13 -2.93 -20.85 26.79
C GLY A 13 -1.48 -21.07 26.39
N ALA A 14 -1.23 -21.97 25.44
CA ALA A 14 0.11 -22.28 24.94
C ALA A 14 0.76 -21.07 24.25
N ARG A 15 0.00 -20.28 23.48
CA ARG A 15 0.49 -19.06 22.83
C ARG A 15 0.80 -17.93 23.83
N ARG A 16 0.02 -17.83 24.92
CA ARG A 16 0.30 -16.90 26.03
C ARG A 16 1.51 -17.32 26.84
N ALA A 17 1.70 -18.62 27.07
CA ALA A 17 2.88 -19.17 27.73
C ALA A 17 4.15 -18.97 26.88
N LEU A 18 4.07 -19.23 25.56
CA LEU A 18 5.16 -18.96 24.62
C LEU A 18 5.51 -17.47 24.56
N GLY A 19 4.50 -16.58 24.50
CA GLY A 19 4.73 -15.13 24.55
C GLY A 19 5.30 -14.66 25.89
N TRP A 20 5.04 -15.35 26.99
CA TRP A 20 5.63 -15.07 28.30
C TRP A 20 7.12 -15.49 28.39
N PHE A 21 7.50 -16.58 27.71
CA PHE A 21 8.90 -16.99 27.56
C PHE A 21 9.68 -16.12 26.57
N GLU A 22 9.02 -15.60 25.53
CA GLU A 22 9.64 -14.74 24.51
C GLU A 22 9.74 -13.26 24.95
N SER A 23 9.12 -12.90 26.08
CA SER A 23 9.25 -11.57 26.65
C SER A 23 10.69 -11.32 27.07
N ARG A 24 11.34 -10.36 26.41
CA ARG A 24 12.74 -9.94 26.66
C ARG A 24 13.05 -9.67 28.14
N LYS A 25 12.03 -9.32 28.94
CA LYS A 25 12.12 -9.15 30.41
C LYS A 25 12.47 -10.46 31.13
N ASN A 26 11.97 -11.59 30.65
CA ASN A 26 12.24 -12.91 31.22
C ASN A 26 13.64 -13.43 30.84
N LEU A 27 14.15 -13.05 29.66
CA LEU A 27 15.53 -13.33 29.23
C LEU A 27 16.55 -12.56 30.07
N THR A 28 16.34 -11.26 30.32
CA THR A 28 17.22 -10.46 31.18
C THR A 28 17.16 -10.94 32.63
N GLY A 29 15.96 -11.25 33.13
CA GLY A 29 15.77 -11.85 34.46
C GLY A 29 16.47 -13.21 34.60
N SER A 30 16.36 -14.07 33.59
CA SER A 30 17.02 -15.39 33.58
C SER A 30 18.54 -15.29 33.46
N ALA A 31 19.08 -14.36 32.65
CA ALA A 31 20.52 -14.12 32.55
C ALA A 31 21.12 -13.59 33.87
N CYS A 32 20.42 -12.67 34.55
CA CYS A 32 20.82 -12.21 35.88
C CYS A 32 20.69 -13.31 36.94
N ALA A 33 19.63 -14.13 36.88
CA ALA A 33 19.47 -15.28 37.78
C ALA A 33 20.59 -16.31 37.60
N LEU A 34 21.01 -16.59 36.36
CA LEU A 34 22.15 -17.46 36.06
C LEU A 34 23.48 -16.89 36.58
N ALA A 35 23.68 -15.57 36.50
CA ALA A 35 24.84 -14.91 37.13
C ALA A 35 24.82 -15.03 38.67
N GLY A 36 23.64 -14.90 39.29
CA GLY A 36 23.45 -15.11 40.74
C GLY A 36 23.74 -16.55 41.17
N VAL A 37 23.34 -17.54 40.36
CA VAL A 37 23.69 -18.96 40.57
C VAL A 37 25.20 -19.18 40.43
N GLY A 38 25.86 -18.54 39.46
CA GLY A 38 27.33 -18.58 39.32
C GLY A 38 28.08 -18.05 40.55
N LEU A 39 27.60 -16.95 41.13
CA LEU A 39 28.17 -16.41 42.39
C LEU A 39 27.92 -17.33 43.60
N ALA A 40 26.76 -18.01 43.66
CA ALA A 40 26.45 -18.95 44.72
C ALA A 40 27.34 -20.20 44.67
N LEU A 41 27.58 -20.74 43.47
CA LEU A 41 28.50 -21.87 43.25
C LEU A 41 29.96 -21.51 43.53
N ALA A 42 30.36 -20.25 43.36
CA ALA A 42 31.67 -19.73 43.76
C ALA A 42 31.85 -19.56 45.28
N GLY A 43 30.83 -19.87 46.09
CA GLY A 43 30.89 -19.86 47.57
C GLY A 43 30.81 -18.48 48.20
N VAL A 44 30.49 -17.43 47.42
CA VAL A 44 30.58 -16.02 47.85
C VAL A 44 29.41 -15.59 48.76
N THR A 45 28.27 -16.28 48.73
CA THR A 45 27.01 -15.79 49.34
C THR A 45 26.49 -16.61 50.54
N GLY A 46 27.09 -17.77 50.83
CA GLY A 46 26.68 -18.60 51.98
C GLY A 46 25.18 -19.01 51.96
N PRO A 47 24.51 -19.13 53.13
CA PRO A 47 23.10 -19.56 53.20
C PRO A 47 22.09 -18.60 52.55
N TRP A 48 22.50 -17.36 52.26
CA TRP A 48 21.63 -16.28 51.79
C TRP A 48 21.49 -16.22 50.27
N TRP A 49 22.03 -17.22 49.55
CA TRP A 49 21.98 -17.28 48.08
C TRP A 49 20.57 -17.13 47.46
N PRO A 50 19.45 -17.61 48.06
CA PRO A 50 18.13 -17.42 47.45
C PRO A 50 17.70 -15.94 47.45
N ALA A 51 18.07 -15.19 48.49
CA ALA A 51 17.75 -13.77 48.60
C ALA A 51 18.54 -12.94 47.58
N VAL A 52 19.80 -13.30 47.32
CA VAL A 52 20.65 -12.65 46.30
C VAL A 52 20.08 -12.89 44.89
N VAL A 53 19.66 -14.12 44.59
CA VAL A 53 19.04 -14.44 43.29
C VAL A 53 17.72 -13.67 43.10
N ALA A 54 16.88 -13.60 44.14
CA ALA A 54 15.62 -12.85 44.09
C ALA A 54 15.86 -11.33 43.89
N ALA A 55 16.85 -10.75 44.59
CA ALA A 55 17.21 -9.34 44.44
C ALA A 55 17.79 -9.03 43.06
N LEU A 56 18.63 -9.92 42.49
CA LEU A 56 19.18 -9.75 41.14
C LEU A 56 18.10 -9.91 40.06
N TYR A 57 17.18 -10.85 40.23
CA TYR A 57 16.04 -11.01 39.32
C TYR A 57 15.15 -9.78 39.35
N ALA A 58 14.84 -9.25 40.54
CA ALA A 58 14.06 -8.03 40.71
C ALA A 58 14.79 -6.81 40.11
N ALA A 59 16.09 -6.65 40.36
CA ALA A 59 16.90 -5.58 39.78
C ALA A 59 16.95 -5.67 38.24
N GLY A 60 17.12 -6.88 37.69
CA GLY A 60 17.10 -7.13 36.25
C GLY A 60 15.73 -6.87 35.61
N ALA A 61 14.64 -7.18 36.30
CA ALA A 61 13.28 -6.88 35.85
C ALA A 61 12.98 -5.38 35.87
N LEU A 62 13.53 -4.62 36.83
CA LEU A 62 13.40 -3.15 36.89
C LEU A 62 14.29 -2.43 35.89
N LEU A 63 15.48 -2.96 35.57
CA LEU A 63 16.36 -2.40 34.54
C LEU A 63 15.94 -2.77 33.11
N ALA A 64 15.01 -3.71 32.95
CA ALA A 64 14.54 -4.11 31.64
C ALA A 64 13.89 -2.91 30.93
N PRO A 65 14.33 -2.57 29.69
CA PRO A 65 13.77 -1.45 28.95
C PRO A 65 12.24 -1.59 28.84
N PRO A 66 11.47 -0.50 29.07
CA PRO A 66 10.02 -0.56 28.97
C PRO A 66 9.61 -1.07 27.59
N GLU A 67 8.52 -1.84 27.55
CA GLU A 67 7.96 -2.30 26.29
C GLU A 67 7.60 -1.07 25.46
N ARG A 68 8.23 -0.95 24.30
CA ARG A 68 7.90 0.10 23.36
C ARG A 68 6.47 -0.16 22.86
N PRO A 69 5.60 0.87 22.76
CA PRO A 69 4.33 0.73 22.09
C PRO A 69 4.54 0.08 20.72
N GLY A 70 3.64 -0.83 20.34
CA GLY A 70 3.65 -1.40 19.00
C GLY A 70 3.54 -0.30 17.94
N PRO A 71 4.07 -0.53 16.72
CA PRO A 71 3.93 0.44 15.64
C PRO A 71 2.44 0.70 15.33
N PRO A 72 2.06 1.93 14.98
CA PRO A 72 0.69 2.25 14.59
C PRO A 72 0.29 1.44 13.35
N ARG A 73 -0.97 1.01 13.30
CA ARG A 73 -1.55 0.38 12.11
C ARG A 73 -2.04 1.48 11.19
N PHE A 74 -1.52 1.52 9.97
CA PHE A 74 -2.00 2.40 8.91
C PHE A 74 -3.01 1.65 8.04
N THR A 75 -4.03 2.37 7.56
CA THR A 75 -5.00 1.84 6.61
C THR A 75 -4.27 1.43 5.33
N PRO A 76 -4.46 0.20 4.82
CA PRO A 76 -3.81 -0.23 3.61
C PRO A 76 -4.32 0.59 2.41
N PRO A 77 -3.48 0.88 1.40
CA PRO A 77 -3.86 1.76 0.30
C PRO A 77 -5.09 1.30 -0.50
N GLY A 78 -5.30 -0.01 -0.62
CA GLY A 78 -6.48 -0.58 -1.28
C GLY A 78 -7.80 -0.25 -0.57
N GLU A 79 -7.79 -0.16 0.77
CA GLU A 79 -8.96 0.29 1.54
C GLU A 79 -9.23 1.78 1.33
N VAL A 80 -8.17 2.59 1.23
CA VAL A 80 -8.29 4.03 0.90
C VAL A 80 -8.94 4.20 -0.48
N LEU A 81 -8.48 3.46 -1.49
CA LEU A 81 -9.04 3.52 -2.84
C LEU A 81 -10.50 3.07 -2.89
N ALA A 82 -10.88 2.04 -2.12
CA ALA A 82 -12.26 1.59 -2.01
C ALA A 82 -13.17 2.65 -1.36
N ALA A 83 -12.67 3.35 -0.33
CA ALA A 83 -13.38 4.48 0.27
C ALA A 83 -13.59 5.60 -0.75
N LEU A 84 -12.56 5.94 -1.55
CA LEU A 84 -12.67 6.97 -2.59
C LEU A 84 -13.71 6.65 -3.66
N ARG A 85 -13.88 5.38 -4.06
CA ARG A 85 -14.97 4.98 -4.99
C ARG A 85 -16.36 5.22 -4.39
N THR A 86 -16.50 5.01 -3.09
CA THR A 86 -17.74 5.28 -2.36
C THR A 86 -18.00 6.78 -2.33
N ASP A 87 -16.98 7.57 -1.99
CA ASP A 87 -17.08 9.04 -1.95
C ASP A 87 -17.39 9.63 -3.33
N LEU A 88 -16.82 9.07 -4.40
CA LEU A 88 -17.13 9.47 -5.78
C LEU A 88 -18.61 9.25 -6.11
N THR A 89 -19.20 8.14 -5.64
CA THR A 89 -20.63 7.87 -5.81
C THR A 89 -21.49 8.90 -5.07
N VAL A 90 -21.09 9.29 -3.85
CA VAL A 90 -21.75 10.35 -3.09
C VAL A 90 -21.64 11.70 -3.82
N LEU A 91 -20.45 12.04 -4.32
CA LEU A 91 -20.22 13.27 -5.09
C LEU A 91 -21.09 13.32 -6.35
N ARG A 92 -21.16 12.22 -7.11
CA ARG A 92 -22.05 12.11 -8.30
C ARG A 92 -23.50 12.39 -7.93
N GLY A 93 -23.98 11.82 -6.83
CA GLY A 93 -25.33 12.06 -6.33
C GLY A 93 -25.59 13.53 -5.95
N TYR A 94 -24.61 14.17 -5.30
CA TYR A 94 -24.66 15.61 -4.99
C TYR A 94 -24.74 16.46 -6.26
N LEU A 95 -23.83 16.24 -7.21
CA LEU A 95 -23.75 17.03 -8.45
C LEU A 95 -25.00 16.87 -9.34
N ALA A 96 -25.60 15.67 -9.37
CA ALA A 96 -26.81 15.42 -10.14
C ALA A 96 -28.04 16.22 -9.66
N GLY A 97 -28.03 16.68 -8.39
CA GLY A 97 -29.10 17.52 -7.84
C GLY A 97 -28.96 19.01 -8.14
N LEU A 98 -27.91 19.43 -8.84
CA LEU A 98 -27.56 20.84 -9.05
C LEU A 98 -27.83 21.31 -10.48
N GLU A 99 -28.38 22.51 -10.59
CA GLU A 99 -28.57 23.22 -11.87
C GLU A 99 -27.31 23.99 -12.24
N LEU A 100 -26.40 23.33 -12.96
CA LEU A 100 -25.12 23.86 -13.40
C LEU A 100 -25.15 24.32 -14.88
N PRO A 101 -24.33 25.31 -15.27
CA PRO A 101 -24.18 25.70 -16.66
C PRO A 101 -23.73 24.54 -17.54
N ALA A 102 -24.25 24.45 -18.78
CA ALA A 102 -23.95 23.35 -19.70
C ALA A 102 -22.44 23.09 -19.90
N ALA A 103 -21.63 24.15 -19.99
CA ALA A 103 -20.18 24.04 -20.11
C ALA A 103 -19.53 23.39 -18.87
N ALA A 104 -20.01 23.72 -17.67
CA ALA A 104 -19.52 23.11 -16.43
C ALA A 104 -19.96 21.64 -16.34
N THR A 105 -21.20 21.34 -16.71
CA THR A 105 -21.72 19.96 -16.75
C THR A 105 -20.93 19.08 -17.70
N ALA A 106 -20.64 19.57 -18.92
CA ALA A 106 -19.80 18.85 -19.87
C ALA A 106 -18.40 18.55 -19.29
N ARG A 107 -17.80 19.57 -18.66
CA ARG A 107 -16.46 19.43 -18.07
C ARG A 107 -16.42 18.48 -16.87
N LEU A 108 -17.45 18.50 -16.04
CA LEU A 108 -17.62 17.54 -14.94
C LEU A 108 -17.78 16.11 -15.45
N GLY A 109 -18.42 15.89 -16.61
CA GLY A 109 -18.48 14.57 -17.24
C GLY A 109 -17.11 14.05 -17.68
N GLU A 110 -16.26 14.92 -18.22
CA GLU A 110 -14.89 14.54 -18.59
C GLU A 110 -14.02 14.26 -17.35
N LEU A 111 -14.17 15.06 -16.29
CA LEU A 111 -13.56 14.78 -14.98
C LEU A 111 -14.06 13.47 -14.39
N ASP A 112 -15.35 13.18 -14.49
CA ASP A 112 -15.94 11.95 -13.97
C ASP A 112 -15.33 10.70 -14.62
N GLY A 113 -15.14 10.73 -15.95
CA GLY A 113 -14.46 9.65 -16.67
C GLY A 113 -13.01 9.46 -16.23
N LEU A 114 -12.28 10.55 -15.94
CA LEU A 114 -10.92 10.46 -15.39
C LEU A 114 -10.90 9.89 -13.97
N LEU A 115 -11.78 10.37 -13.10
CA LEU A 115 -11.90 9.89 -11.73
C LEU A 115 -12.28 8.41 -11.69
N ASP A 116 -13.18 7.97 -12.58
CA ASP A 116 -13.57 6.56 -12.71
C ASP A 116 -12.38 5.70 -13.17
N GLY A 117 -11.66 6.14 -14.19
CA GLY A 117 -10.47 5.45 -14.69
C GLY A 117 -9.36 5.32 -13.63
N LEU A 118 -9.06 6.42 -12.93
CA LEU A 118 -8.06 6.43 -11.86
C LEU A 118 -8.49 5.59 -10.65
N THR A 119 -9.76 5.63 -10.25
CA THR A 119 -10.23 4.82 -9.11
C THR A 119 -10.39 3.33 -9.46
N GLY A 120 -10.53 3.01 -10.76
CA GLY A 120 -10.60 1.65 -11.29
C GLY A 120 -9.24 0.97 -11.44
N ALA A 121 -8.15 1.73 -11.60
CA ALA A 121 -6.79 1.19 -11.70
C ALA A 121 -6.27 0.72 -10.35
N ALA A 122 -5.73 -0.50 -10.28
CA ALA A 122 -5.20 -1.05 -9.02
C ALA A 122 -3.90 -0.34 -8.62
N GLU A 123 -3.12 0.08 -9.61
CA GLU A 123 -1.83 0.75 -9.52
C GLU A 123 -1.95 2.11 -8.85
N THR A 124 -3.11 2.74 -8.94
CA THR A 124 -3.40 3.97 -8.22
C THR A 124 -3.29 3.80 -6.70
N ALA A 125 -3.55 2.59 -6.17
CA ALA A 125 -3.34 2.33 -4.75
C ALA A 125 -1.85 2.34 -4.34
N GLU A 126 -0.93 2.20 -5.29
CA GLU A 126 0.50 2.17 -5.01
C GLU A 126 1.13 3.57 -4.98
N ASP A 127 0.46 4.57 -5.55
CA ASP A 127 0.92 5.96 -5.58
C ASP A 127 0.14 6.85 -4.59
N ALA A 128 0.80 7.22 -3.49
CA ALA A 128 0.24 8.10 -2.46
C ALA A 128 -0.12 9.51 -2.98
N ARG A 129 0.60 10.01 -3.99
CA ARG A 129 0.31 11.32 -4.62
C ARG A 129 -1.01 11.25 -5.37
N VAL A 130 -1.24 10.17 -6.13
CA VAL A 130 -2.49 9.98 -6.87
C VAL A 130 -3.66 9.77 -5.91
N LEU A 131 -3.49 8.96 -4.86
CA LEU A 131 -4.51 8.80 -3.81
C LEU A 131 -4.86 10.11 -3.11
N HIS A 132 -3.85 10.93 -2.78
CA HIS A 132 -4.07 12.22 -2.16
C HIS A 132 -4.82 13.17 -3.10
N ALA A 133 -4.40 13.29 -4.36
CA ALA A 133 -5.05 14.15 -5.34
C ALA A 133 -6.51 13.72 -5.60
N LEU A 134 -6.79 12.42 -5.72
CA LEU A 134 -8.16 11.91 -5.80
C LEU A 134 -8.98 12.26 -4.56
N GLY A 135 -8.40 12.07 -3.38
CA GLY A 135 -9.04 12.41 -2.12
C GLY A 135 -9.41 13.89 -2.02
N SER A 136 -8.48 14.78 -2.36
CA SER A 136 -8.71 16.22 -2.37
C SER A 136 -9.74 16.62 -3.43
N ALA A 137 -9.61 16.11 -4.66
CA ALA A 137 -10.53 16.44 -5.74
C ALA A 137 -11.98 16.03 -5.43
N ILE A 138 -12.17 14.81 -4.92
CA ILE A 138 -13.51 14.25 -4.64
C ILE A 138 -14.15 14.92 -3.41
N ARG A 139 -13.38 15.12 -2.33
CA ARG A 139 -13.94 15.56 -1.05
C ARG A 139 -13.94 17.07 -0.85
N GLN A 140 -13.09 17.79 -1.56
CA GLN A 140 -12.85 19.20 -1.33
C GLN A 140 -12.92 20.01 -2.63
N ASP A 141 -12.04 19.79 -3.60
CA ASP A 141 -11.83 20.77 -4.67
C ASP A 141 -13.05 20.92 -5.59
N ILE A 142 -13.68 19.80 -5.98
CA ILE A 142 -14.91 19.85 -6.79
C ILE A 142 -16.09 20.43 -5.99
N PRO A 143 -16.40 19.94 -4.77
CA PRO A 143 -17.43 20.56 -3.92
C PRO A 143 -17.23 22.05 -3.69
N GLU A 144 -16.00 22.49 -3.42
CA GLU A 144 -15.66 23.88 -3.11
C GLU A 144 -15.80 24.78 -4.34
N ALA A 145 -15.34 24.34 -5.52
CA ALA A 145 -15.55 25.06 -6.78
C ALA A 145 -17.04 25.27 -7.08
N VAL A 146 -17.84 24.23 -6.88
CA VAL A 146 -19.30 24.28 -7.10
C VAL A 146 -20.00 25.16 -6.06
N ASP A 147 -19.68 25.05 -4.78
CA ASP A 147 -20.24 25.93 -3.74
C ASP A 147 -19.88 27.40 -4.00
N GLY A 148 -18.63 27.67 -4.36
CA GLY A 148 -18.15 28.98 -4.75
C GLY A 148 -18.95 29.57 -5.92
N TYR A 149 -19.23 28.76 -6.95
CA TYR A 149 -20.10 29.16 -8.06
C TYR A 149 -21.52 29.49 -7.60
N LEU A 150 -22.18 28.59 -6.86
CA LEU A 150 -23.57 28.77 -6.43
C LEU A 150 -23.73 30.02 -5.57
N ARG A 151 -22.79 30.22 -4.63
CA ARG A 151 -22.74 31.40 -3.76
C ARG A 151 -22.53 32.67 -4.56
N THR A 152 -21.57 32.68 -5.48
CA THR A 152 -21.25 33.88 -6.26
C THR A 152 -22.36 34.22 -7.25
N ARG A 153 -23.00 33.22 -7.87
CA ARG A 153 -24.16 33.40 -8.76
C ARG A 153 -25.35 34.00 -8.03
N TRP A 154 -25.57 33.62 -6.77
CA TRP A 154 -26.61 34.24 -5.96
C TRP A 154 -26.30 35.73 -5.75
N TRP A 155 -25.08 36.07 -5.33
CA TRP A 155 -24.69 37.46 -5.09
C TRP A 155 -24.63 38.32 -6.35
N SER A 156 -24.24 37.75 -7.50
CA SER A 156 -24.17 38.50 -8.77
C SER A 156 -25.53 38.98 -9.26
N ARG A 157 -26.63 38.36 -8.80
CA ARG A 157 -28.01 38.86 -9.03
C ARG A 157 -28.29 40.17 -8.29
N LEU A 158 -27.60 40.42 -7.19
CA LEU A 158 -27.78 41.61 -6.34
C LEU A 158 -26.72 42.68 -6.64
N ALA A 159 -25.47 42.27 -6.88
CA ALA A 159 -24.35 43.15 -7.22
C ALA A 159 -23.44 42.45 -8.23
N PRO A 160 -23.55 42.76 -9.54
CA PRO A 160 -22.71 42.16 -10.56
C PRO A 160 -21.23 42.45 -10.32
N GLY A 161 -20.41 41.39 -10.28
CA GLY A 161 -18.96 41.47 -10.17
C GLY A 161 -18.27 41.70 -11.53
N THR A 162 -16.94 41.77 -11.50
CA THR A 162 -16.09 42.00 -12.70
C THR A 162 -15.83 40.75 -13.53
N ARG A 163 -16.01 39.54 -12.98
CA ARG A 163 -15.91 38.26 -13.71
C ARG A 163 -17.21 37.48 -13.62
N SER A 164 -17.54 36.75 -14.69
CA SER A 164 -18.67 35.83 -14.69
C SER A 164 -18.38 34.64 -13.75
N PRO A 165 -19.33 34.28 -12.85
CA PRO A 165 -19.23 33.09 -12.01
C PRO A 165 -19.05 31.80 -12.83
N GLU A 166 -19.70 31.71 -13.99
CA GLU A 166 -19.61 30.56 -14.90
C GLU A 166 -18.20 30.39 -15.48
N GLU A 167 -17.54 31.50 -15.84
CA GLU A 167 -16.18 31.49 -16.37
C GLU A 167 -15.12 31.13 -15.32
N GLU A 168 -15.34 31.50 -14.07
CA GLU A 168 -14.46 31.11 -12.96
C GLU A 168 -14.61 29.63 -12.64
N LEU A 169 -15.84 29.11 -12.52
CA LEU A 169 -16.09 27.67 -12.32
C LEU A 169 -15.43 26.84 -13.43
N ARG A 170 -15.62 27.23 -14.70
CA ARG A 170 -15.01 26.53 -15.83
C ARG A 170 -13.48 26.48 -15.70
N ARG A 171 -12.84 27.60 -15.36
CA ARG A 171 -11.38 27.64 -15.18
C ARG A 171 -10.88 26.75 -14.06
N GLN A 172 -11.62 26.68 -12.94
CA GLN A 172 -11.29 25.79 -11.83
C GLN A 172 -11.39 24.32 -12.24
N LEU A 173 -12.46 23.93 -12.94
CA LEU A 173 -12.64 22.57 -13.45
C LEU A 173 -11.59 22.21 -14.52
N ASP A 174 -11.22 23.16 -15.38
CA ASP A 174 -10.16 22.98 -16.38
C ASP A 174 -8.80 22.73 -15.72
N ALA A 175 -8.48 23.46 -14.65
CA ALA A 175 -7.25 23.26 -13.88
C ALA A 175 -7.22 21.88 -13.20
N LEU A 176 -8.31 21.50 -12.53
CA LEU A 176 -8.44 20.19 -11.88
C LEU A 176 -8.28 19.04 -12.88
N HIS A 177 -8.91 19.15 -14.05
CA HIS A 177 -8.79 18.10 -15.05
C HIS A 177 -7.38 18.01 -15.63
N ALA A 178 -6.72 19.14 -15.88
CA ALA A 178 -5.33 19.15 -16.36
C ALA A 178 -4.38 18.44 -15.37
N GLU A 179 -4.55 18.72 -14.06
CA GLU A 179 -3.80 18.04 -13.01
C GLU A 179 -4.06 16.53 -13.00
N LEU A 180 -5.33 16.11 -12.96
CA LEU A 180 -5.70 14.69 -12.94
C LEU A 180 -5.27 13.94 -14.22
N THR A 181 -5.25 14.63 -15.37
CA THR A 181 -4.76 14.07 -16.63
C THR A 181 -3.26 13.81 -16.55
N GLY A 182 -2.48 14.73 -15.97
CA GLY A 182 -1.05 14.51 -15.73
C GLY A 182 -0.78 13.30 -14.84
N LEU A 183 -1.59 13.12 -13.78
CA LEU A 183 -1.51 11.95 -12.90
C LEU A 183 -1.95 10.65 -13.60
N ALA A 184 -2.97 10.69 -14.44
CA ALA A 184 -3.37 9.53 -15.23
C ALA A 184 -2.26 9.12 -16.23
N GLY A 185 -1.51 10.10 -16.74
CA GLY A 185 -0.30 9.85 -17.54
C GLY A 185 0.75 9.06 -16.77
N SER A 186 1.10 9.47 -15.54
CA SER A 186 2.11 8.78 -14.74
C SER A 186 1.69 7.35 -14.37
N VAL A 187 0.42 7.13 -14.02
CA VAL A 187 -0.12 5.78 -13.76
C VAL A 187 -0.01 4.90 -15.00
N ARG A 188 -0.27 5.44 -16.19
CA ARG A 188 -0.15 4.70 -17.45
C ARG A 188 1.31 4.35 -17.78
N GLU A 189 2.24 5.27 -17.58
CA GLU A 189 3.67 5.01 -17.78
C GLU A 189 4.17 3.86 -16.88
N ASP A 190 3.76 3.86 -15.61
CA ASP A 190 4.10 2.79 -14.66
C ASP A 190 3.52 1.42 -15.09
N LEU A 191 2.29 1.42 -15.60
CA LEU A 191 1.64 0.24 -16.16
C LEU A 191 2.42 -0.30 -17.37
N GLU A 192 2.82 0.57 -18.29
CA GLU A 192 3.59 0.21 -19.48
C GLU A 192 4.96 -0.40 -19.09
N LEU A 193 5.66 0.21 -18.13
CA LEU A 193 6.92 -0.31 -17.61
C LEU A 193 6.78 -1.70 -16.99
N ARG A 194 5.68 -1.96 -16.27
CA ARG A 194 5.40 -3.30 -15.72
C ARG A 194 5.12 -4.32 -16.82
N GLN A 195 4.34 -3.96 -17.83
CA GLN A 195 4.05 -4.85 -18.97
C GLN A 195 5.31 -5.19 -19.77
N GLN A 196 6.17 -4.21 -20.02
CA GLN A 196 7.46 -4.41 -20.68
C GLN A 196 8.36 -5.32 -19.84
N SER A 197 8.46 -5.07 -18.54
CA SER A 197 9.23 -5.89 -17.60
C SER A 197 8.73 -7.33 -17.55
N HIS A 198 7.41 -7.53 -17.53
CA HIS A 198 6.81 -8.86 -17.56
C HIS A 198 7.07 -9.58 -18.89
N THR A 199 6.93 -8.89 -20.01
CA THR A 199 7.24 -9.44 -21.33
C THR A 199 8.71 -9.84 -21.43
N HIS A 200 9.63 -9.00 -20.94
CA HIS A 200 11.05 -9.31 -20.88
C HIS A 200 11.33 -10.52 -19.98
N TYR A 201 10.70 -10.59 -18.81
CA TYR A 201 10.79 -11.74 -17.91
C TYR A 201 10.33 -13.05 -18.58
N LEU A 202 9.19 -13.02 -19.28
CA LEU A 202 8.67 -14.18 -20.00
C LEU A 202 9.62 -14.64 -21.11
N ARG A 203 10.23 -13.70 -21.85
CA ARG A 203 11.26 -14.01 -22.86
C ARG A 203 12.50 -14.64 -22.25
N LEU A 204 12.99 -14.11 -21.13
CA LEU A 204 14.16 -14.67 -20.44
C LEU A 204 13.89 -16.08 -19.89
N ARG A 205 12.66 -16.36 -19.46
CA ARG A 205 12.25 -17.68 -18.97
C ARG A 205 12.08 -18.70 -20.11
N HIS A 206 11.68 -18.27 -21.30
CA HIS A 206 11.53 -19.11 -22.50
C HIS A 206 12.53 -18.71 -23.60
N PRO A 207 13.83 -19.04 -23.45
CA PRO A 207 14.84 -18.70 -24.46
C PRO A 207 14.62 -19.40 -25.80
N ASP A 208 13.89 -20.52 -25.83
CA ASP A 208 13.60 -21.33 -27.03
C ASP A 208 12.20 -21.07 -27.65
N GLY A 209 11.64 -19.86 -27.46
CA GLY A 209 10.45 -19.43 -28.21
C GLY A 209 10.71 -19.38 -29.73
N PRO A 210 9.68 -19.22 -30.58
CA PRO A 210 9.81 -19.37 -32.04
C PRO A 210 10.80 -18.42 -32.75
N ASP A 211 11.37 -17.45 -32.03
CA ASP A 211 12.43 -16.53 -32.49
C ASP A 211 13.74 -16.66 -31.69
N GLY A 212 13.98 -17.79 -31.01
CA GLY A 212 15.24 -18.05 -30.31
C GLY A 212 16.42 -17.99 -31.29
N PRO A 213 17.58 -17.41 -30.91
CA PRO A 213 18.71 -17.27 -31.83
C PRO A 213 19.15 -18.65 -32.30
N ASP A 214 19.07 -18.88 -33.62
CA ASP A 214 19.63 -20.05 -34.30
C ASP A 214 21.01 -20.34 -33.72
N SER A 215 21.09 -21.40 -32.93
CA SER A 215 22.35 -21.84 -32.37
C SER A 215 23.24 -22.29 -33.54
N PRO A 216 24.47 -21.76 -33.68
CA PRO A 216 25.34 -22.15 -34.77
C PRO A 216 25.69 -23.62 -34.61
N GLU A 217 25.30 -24.41 -35.61
CA GLU A 217 25.65 -25.81 -35.78
C GLU A 217 27.18 -25.92 -35.89
N ASN A 218 27.85 -26.13 -34.75
CA ASN A 218 29.27 -26.40 -34.70
C ASN A 218 29.51 -27.90 -34.48
N GLY A 219 29.66 -28.61 -35.60
CA GLY A 219 30.68 -29.62 -35.86
C GLY A 219 30.82 -30.81 -34.91
N ARG A 220 30.52 -32.01 -35.43
CA ARG A 220 31.32 -33.23 -35.16
C ARG A 220 31.46 -34.09 -36.42
N ASP A 221 32.65 -33.96 -37.00
CA ASP A 221 33.61 -35.04 -37.29
C ASP A 221 33.06 -36.43 -37.68
N GLY A 222 33.40 -36.84 -38.91
CA GLY A 222 33.07 -38.14 -39.50
C GLY A 222 34.13 -38.56 -40.51
N THR A 223 35.29 -38.91 -39.97
CA THR A 223 36.41 -39.68 -40.53
C THR A 223 36.12 -40.57 -41.75
N GLY A 224 36.83 -40.31 -42.87
CA GLY A 224 37.57 -41.33 -43.65
C GLY A 224 36.88 -42.09 -44.78
N ASP A 225 37.27 -41.79 -46.04
CA ASP A 225 37.63 -42.82 -47.04
C ASP A 225 38.48 -42.23 -48.19
N PRO A 226 39.76 -42.59 -48.33
CA PRO A 226 40.62 -42.14 -49.42
C PRO A 226 40.85 -43.24 -50.46
N ARG A 227 39.83 -43.74 -51.17
CA ARG A 227 40.05 -44.59 -52.36
C ARG A 227 38.99 -44.42 -53.45
N ARG A 228 39.05 -43.33 -54.22
CA ARG A 228 38.58 -43.31 -55.62
C ARG A 228 39.36 -42.31 -56.48
N ARG A 229 40.62 -42.65 -56.79
CA ARG A 229 41.25 -42.27 -58.05
C ARG A 229 42.18 -43.41 -58.46
N LEU A 230 41.79 -44.10 -59.53
CA LEU A 230 42.61 -44.58 -60.65
C LEU A 230 41.88 -45.76 -61.31
N SER A 231 41.70 -45.63 -62.63
CA SER A 231 41.25 -46.62 -63.62
C SER A 231 39.75 -46.83 -63.75
#